data_AF-A0A4R6VAQ7-F1
#
_entry.id   AF-A0A4R6VAQ7-F1
#
_cell.length_a   1.000
_cell.length_b   1.000
_cell.length_c   1.000
_cell.angle_alpha   90.00
_cell.angle_beta   90.00
_cell.angle_gamma   90.00
#
_symmetry.space_group_name_H-M   'P 1'
#
loop_
_entity.id
_entity.type
_entity.pdbx_description
1 polymer ?
#
loop_
_entity_poly.entity_id
_entity_poly.type
_entity_poly.pdbx_seq_one_letter_code
_entity_poly.pdbx_strand_id
1 'polypeptide(L)'
;MSITLSTKQKQFLKGLAHHLNPVVMLGGNGLTEGVLAEIDNALNRHELIKVKIAGADRETKGLIIDAIVRETEANAVQTIGHILVLYRPAEEPVIQLPRR
;
A
#
# COMPACT_ATOMS: atom_id res chain seq x y z
N MET A 1 -9.62 12.32 2.27
CA MET A 1 -10.86 11.52 2.45
C MET A 1 -10.51 10.08 2.12
N SER A 2 -10.43 9.20 3.13
CA SER A 2 -10.10 7.79 2.91
C SER A 2 -11.23 7.07 2.16
N ILE A 3 -10.89 6.39 1.07
CA ILE A 3 -11.87 5.68 0.22
C ILE A 3 -12.07 4.27 0.74
N THR A 4 -13.29 3.85 1.04
CA THR A 4 -13.56 2.46 1.39
C THR A 4 -13.68 1.59 0.13
N LEU A 5 -12.78 0.62 -0.06
CA LEU A 5 -12.82 -0.32 -1.19
C LEU A 5 -13.84 -1.46 -0.95
N SER A 6 -14.68 -1.76 -1.96
CA SER A 6 -15.53 -2.96 -1.93
C SER A 6 -14.73 -4.24 -2.10
N THR A 7 -15.32 -5.39 -1.78
CA THR A 7 -14.68 -6.70 -1.98
C THR A 7 -14.27 -6.93 -3.44
N LYS A 8 -15.11 -6.53 -4.40
CA LYS A 8 -14.80 -6.64 -5.84
C LYS A 8 -13.61 -5.76 -6.22
N GLN A 9 -13.57 -4.52 -5.72
CA GLN A 9 -12.47 -3.59 -5.97
C GLN A 9 -11.16 -4.09 -5.35
N LYS A 10 -11.20 -4.62 -4.12
CA LYS A 10 -10.03 -5.26 -3.52
C LYS A 10 -9.56 -6.45 -4.35
N GLN A 11 -10.45 -7.32 -4.81
CA GLN A 11 -10.08 -8.47 -5.64
C GLN A 11 -9.43 -8.06 -6.96
N PHE A 12 -9.97 -7.03 -7.62
CA PHE A 12 -9.40 -6.44 -8.82
C PHE A 12 -7.98 -5.91 -8.58
N LEU A 13 -7.79 -5.11 -7.53
CA LEU A 13 -6.49 -4.55 -7.16
C LEU A 13 -5.47 -5.64 -6.78
N LYS A 14 -5.91 -6.74 -6.14
CA LYS A 14 -5.05 -7.90 -5.87
C LYS A 14 -4.55 -8.56 -7.17
N GLY A 15 -5.44 -8.68 -8.16
CA GLY A 15 -5.10 -9.21 -9.49
C GLY A 15 -4.04 -8.34 -10.18
N LEU A 16 -4.25 -7.02 -10.21
CA LEU A 16 -3.26 -6.08 -10.77
C LEU A 16 -1.94 -6.13 -10.00
N ALA A 17 -2.01 -6.13 -8.67
CA ALA A 17 -0.83 -6.15 -7.82
C ALA A 17 0.01 -7.41 -8.02
N HIS A 18 -0.57 -8.56 -8.38
CA HIS A 18 0.18 -9.81 -8.57
C HIS A 18 1.42 -9.64 -9.44
N HIS A 19 1.31 -8.88 -10.53
CA HIS A 19 2.38 -8.65 -11.51
C HIS A 19 3.38 -7.54 -11.13
N LEU A 20 3.12 -6.80 -10.04
CA LEU A 20 3.99 -5.71 -9.62
C LEU A 20 5.17 -6.22 -8.78
N ASN A 21 6.32 -5.56 -8.91
CA ASN A 21 7.41 -5.70 -7.95
C ASN A 21 7.25 -4.68 -6.81
N PRO A 22 7.78 -4.96 -5.60
CA PRO A 22 7.85 -3.95 -4.56
C PRO A 22 8.68 -2.75 -5.01
N VAL A 23 8.12 -1.55 -4.84
CA VAL A 23 8.76 -0.28 -5.23
C VAL A 23 9.32 0.48 -4.02
N VAL A 24 8.88 0.13 -2.81
CA VAL A 24 9.44 0.63 -1.55
C VAL A 24 9.79 -0.55 -0.65
N MET A 25 10.91 -0.44 0.08
CA MET A 25 11.36 -1.46 1.02
C MET A 25 11.74 -0.84 2.35
N LEU A 26 11.17 -1.34 3.44
CA LEU A 26 11.57 -0.99 4.80
C LEU A 26 12.78 -1.83 5.19
N GLY A 27 13.86 -1.15 5.55
CA GLY A 27 15.06 -1.75 6.14
C GLY A 27 14.93 -1.95 7.66
N GLY A 28 16.04 -2.24 8.33
CA GLY A 28 16.07 -2.51 9.78
C GLY A 28 15.63 -1.35 10.67
N ASN A 29 15.66 -0.12 10.16
CA ASN A 29 15.20 1.08 10.88
C ASN A 29 13.66 1.25 10.82
N GLY A 30 12.94 0.33 10.16
CA GLY A 30 11.48 0.36 10.11
C GLY A 30 10.91 1.51 9.28
N LEU A 31 9.77 2.04 9.74
CA LEU A 31 9.06 3.16 9.10
C LEU A 31 9.64 4.49 9.58
N THR A 32 10.48 5.10 8.74
CA THR A 32 11.03 6.45 8.97
C THR A 32 10.26 7.48 8.15
N GLU A 33 10.45 8.77 8.44
CA GLU A 33 9.86 9.87 7.65
C GLU A 33 10.26 9.80 6.17
N GLY A 34 11.52 9.46 5.88
CA GLY A 34 12.00 9.29 4.50
C GLY A 34 11.27 8.16 3.76
N VAL A 35 11.09 7.01 4.42
CA VAL A 35 10.32 5.90 3.85
C VAL A 35 8.86 6.30 3.65
N LEU A 36 8.26 7.01 4.60
CA LEU A 36 6.89 7.49 4.48
C LEU A 36 6.72 8.43 3.27
N ALA A 37 7.67 9.35 3.08
CA ALA A 37 7.70 10.23 1.92
C ALA A 37 7.87 9.45 0.60
N GLU A 38 8.67 8.39 0.57
CA GLU A 38 8.79 7.50 -0.58
C GLU A 38 7.48 6.76 -0.89
N ILE A 39 6.79 6.24 0.13
CA ILE A 39 5.48 5.59 -0.02
C ILE A 39 4.47 6.58 -0.60
N ASP A 40 4.40 7.80 -0.05
CA ASP A 40 3.48 8.83 -0.52
C ASP A 40 3.72 9.20 -1.98
N ASN A 41 4.99 9.43 -2.34
CA ASN A 41 5.42 9.70 -3.71
C ASN A 41 5.10 8.54 -4.67
N ALA A 42 5.28 7.29 -4.23
CA ALA A 42 4.97 6.12 -5.03
C ALA A 42 3.45 5.96 -5.24
N LEU A 43 2.64 6.24 -4.22
CA LEU A 43 1.18 6.25 -4.33
C LEU A 43 0.70 7.33 -5.30
N ASN A 44 1.24 8.54 -5.25
CA ASN A 44 0.85 9.62 -6.16
C ASN A 44 1.12 9.28 -7.64
N ARG A 45 2.18 8.52 -7.93
CA ARG A 45 2.56 8.15 -9.30
C ARG A 45 1.87 6.90 -9.82
N HIS A 46 1.68 5.90 -8.96
CA HIS A 46 1.30 4.56 -9.40
C HIS A 46 -0.08 4.13 -8.92
N GLU A 47 -0.64 4.84 -7.93
CA GLU A 47 -1.87 4.56 -7.20
C GLU A 47 -1.86 3.23 -6.42
N LEU A 48 -1.44 2.13 -7.06
CA LEU A 48 -1.30 0.79 -6.53
C LEU A 48 0.18 0.41 -6.43
N ILE A 49 0.66 0.15 -5.22
CA ILE A 49 2.06 -0.19 -4.96
C ILE A 49 2.22 -1.42 -4.06
N LYS A 50 3.38 -2.05 -4.15
CA LYS A 50 3.86 -3.04 -3.19
C LYS A 50 4.97 -2.44 -2.34
N VAL A 51 4.85 -2.60 -1.03
CA VAL A 51 5.85 -2.23 -0.03
C VAL A 51 6.36 -3.50 0.66
N LYS A 52 7.68 -3.70 0.70
CA LYS A 52 8.29 -4.84 1.41
C LYS A 52 8.65 -4.43 2.84
N ILE A 53 8.08 -5.10 3.83
CA ILE A 53 8.34 -4.92 5.26
C ILE A 53 9.21 -6.08 5.75
N ALA A 54 10.52 -5.94 5.62
CA ALA A 54 11.47 -6.97 6.03
C ALA A 54 11.74 -6.93 7.54
N GLY A 55 12.01 -8.10 8.15
CA GLY A 55 12.52 -8.18 9.53
C GLY A 55 11.52 -7.87 10.66
N ALA A 56 10.30 -7.43 10.35
CA ALA A 56 9.26 -7.18 11.35
C ALA A 56 8.50 -8.48 11.71
N ASP A 57 8.27 -8.70 13.01
CA ASP A 57 7.34 -9.71 13.49
C ASP A 57 5.88 -9.33 13.18
N ARG A 58 4.92 -10.20 13.55
CA ARG A 58 3.51 -10.00 13.21
C ARG A 58 2.93 -8.73 13.84
N GLU A 59 3.28 -8.44 15.08
CA GLU A 59 2.73 -7.30 15.85
C GLU A 59 3.31 -5.98 15.34
N THR A 60 4.63 -5.91 15.23
CA THR A 60 5.37 -4.76 14.68
C THR A 60 4.91 -4.45 13.26
N LYS A 61 4.72 -5.48 12.42
CA LYS A 61 4.18 -5.31 11.07
C LYS A 61 2.77 -4.73 11.08
N GLY A 62 1.92 -5.14 12.02
CA GLY A 62 0.58 -4.57 12.20
C GLY A 62 0.65 -3.07 12.47
N LEU A 63 1.47 -2.67 13.45
CA LEU A 63 1.68 -1.27 13.81
C LEU A 63 2.24 -0.43 12.64
N ILE A 64 3.18 -0.99 11.88
CA ILE A 64 3.72 -0.34 10.68
C ILE A 64 2.63 -0.14 9.63
N ILE A 65 1.81 -1.16 9.35
CA ILE A 65 0.72 -1.06 8.37
C ILE A 65 -0.29 0.00 8.79
N ASP A 66 -0.70 0.00 10.06
CA ASP A 66 -1.66 0.96 10.61
C ASP A 66 -1.12 2.39 10.53
N ALA A 67 0.16 2.59 10.84
CA ALA A 67 0.83 3.87 10.69
C ALA A 67 0.85 4.33 9.22
N ILE A 68 1.28 3.47 8.28
CA ILE A 68 1.31 3.83 6.85
C ILE A 68 -0.08 4.21 6.36
N VAL A 69 -1.10 3.40 6.67
CA VAL A 69 -2.49 3.66 6.26
C VAL A 69 -3.00 4.98 6.83
N ARG A 70 -2.71 5.27 8.10
CA ARG A 70 -3.11 6.52 8.75
C ARG A 70 -2.46 7.73 8.10
N GLU A 71 -1.13 7.72 7.95
CA GLU A 71 -0.37 8.87 7.46
C GLU A 71 -0.56 9.12 5.96
N THR A 72 -0.80 8.08 5.17
CA THR A 72 -0.99 8.21 3.71
C THR A 72 -2.45 8.26 3.28
N GLU A 73 -3.41 8.02 4.18
CA GLU A 73 -4.82 7.80 3.85
C GLU A 73 -5.05 6.66 2.81
N ALA A 74 -4.05 5.81 2.56
CA ALA A 74 -4.13 4.72 1.61
C ALA A 74 -4.90 3.52 2.16
N ASN A 75 -5.38 2.66 1.27
CA ASN A 75 -6.02 1.41 1.64
C ASN A 75 -5.02 0.26 1.62
N ALA A 76 -4.95 -0.49 2.72
CA ALA A 76 -4.35 -1.82 2.73
C ALA A 76 -5.25 -2.81 1.95
N VAL A 77 -4.80 -3.17 0.74
CA VAL A 77 -5.52 -4.10 -0.16
C VAL A 77 -5.26 -5.54 0.25
N GLN A 78 -4.01 -5.87 0.53
CA GLN A 78 -3.57 -7.22 0.87
C GLN A 78 -2.24 -7.20 1.60
N THR A 79 -2.04 -8.14 2.51
CA THR A 79 -0.72 -8.46 3.09
C THR A 79 -0.38 -9.91 2.76
N ILE A 80 0.78 -10.15 2.14
CA ILE A 80 1.27 -11.47 1.74
C ILE A 80 2.68 -11.65 2.31
N GLY A 81 2.81 -12.40 3.42
CA GLY A 81 4.08 -12.52 4.12
C GLY A 81 4.62 -11.16 4.55
N HIS A 82 5.72 -10.72 3.91
CA HIS A 82 6.38 -9.43 4.12
C HIS A 82 5.98 -8.35 3.10
N ILE A 83 5.06 -8.64 2.19
CA ILE A 83 4.60 -7.67 1.18
C ILE A 83 3.27 -7.08 1.62
N LEU A 84 3.19 -5.75 1.65
CA LEU A 84 1.98 -4.97 1.79
C LEU A 84 1.61 -4.39 0.43
N VAL A 85 0.35 -4.58 0.02
CA VAL A 85 -0.23 -3.94 -1.16
C VAL A 85 -1.07 -2.77 -0.71
N LEU A 86 -0.73 -1.57 -1.20
CA LEU A 86 -1.43 -0.32 -0.89
C LEU A 86 -2.08 0.25 -2.13
N TYR A 87 -3.24 0.88 -1.95
CA TYR A 87 -3.92 1.63 -2.99
C TYR A 87 -4.40 2.99 -2.48
N ARG A 88 -4.11 4.04 -3.23
CA ARG A 88 -4.71 5.38 -3.07
C ARG A 88 -4.88 5.98 -4.45
N PRO A 89 -6.07 6.43 -4.85
CA PRO A 89 -6.22 7.09 -6.14
C PRO A 89 -5.46 8.41 -6.16
N ALA A 90 -4.91 8.74 -7.31
CA ALA A 90 -4.35 10.05 -7.60
C ALA A 90 -5.49 11.05 -7.87
N GLU A 91 -5.14 12.34 -7.94
CA GLU A 91 -6.08 13.39 -8.37
C GLU A 91 -6.63 13.12 -9.77
N GLU A 92 -5.79 12.59 -10.65
CA GLU A 92 -6.15 12.08 -11.97
C GLU A 92 -5.98 10.55 -12.00
N PRO A 93 -7.05 9.77 -11.78
CA PRO A 93 -6.92 8.33 -11.63
C PRO A 93 -6.55 7.63 -12.94
N VAL A 94 -5.52 6.78 -12.91
CA VAL A 94 -5.10 5.97 -14.06
C VAL A 94 -5.66 4.55 -13.98
N ILE A 95 -5.94 4.06 -12.77
CA ILE A 95 -6.57 2.77 -12.51
C ILE A 95 -8.09 2.95 -12.46
N GLN A 96 -8.78 2.44 -13.48
CA GLN A 96 -10.24 2.37 -13.48
C GLN A 96 -10.72 1.23 -12.56
N LEU A 97 -11.24 1.60 -11.39
CA LEU A 97 -11.83 0.62 -10.47
C LEU A 97 -13.15 0.08 -11.02
N PRO A 98 -13.45 -1.23 -10.84
CA PRO A 98 -14.75 -1.77 -11.16
C PRO A 98 -15.84 -1.13 -10.30
N ARG A 99 -17.07 -1.11 -10.84
CA ARG A 99 -18.26 -0.72 -10.08
C ARG A 99 -18.41 -1.62 -8.85
N ARG A 100 -18.91 -1.05 -7.76
CA ARG A 100 -19.02 -1.74 -6.46
C ARG A 100 -19.84 -3.04 -6.53
#